data_AF-A0A9D1SGT8-F1
#
_entry.id   AF-A0A9D1SGT8-F1
#
_cell.length_a   1.000
_cell.length_b   1.000
_cell.length_c   1.000
_cell.angle_alpha   90.00
_cell.angle_beta   90.00
_cell.angle_gamma   90.00
#
_symmetry.space_group_name_H-M   'P 1'
#
loop_
_entity.id
_entity.type
_entity.pdbx_description
1 polymer ?
#
loop_
_entity_poly.entity_id
_entity_poly.type
_entity_poly.pdbx_seq_one_letter_code
_entity_poly.pdbx_strand_id
1 'polypeptide(L)'
;MEKNTTNIIELVNVCKEFDGVSVIDNMNLYVRKGEFITLLGPSGCGKTTTLRMIAGFDMPTSGKILLNGKDISALPPNKRPVNTVFQKYALFPHLNVFDNVAFGLKLKRLETTFVDKKGRQRTKLIKLSRAEIAEKVKNALEIVDLEGFEKRSISTLSGGQQQRIAIARAIVNEPEILLLDEPLGALDLKMRKEMQLELKAMHQKLGITFIYVTHDQEEALTMSDTVVVMADGYIQQIGTPEMIYNEPKNMFVADFIGESNIFSGTMPKDRLVRFCGKNFVCEDGGFEKDEPVDVVVRPEDVKIVPPEKGVLRGKVTSVIFKGIHYQILVQCGRYEIEIQSTAAPAMEDSIGLTIEPDGIHVMKKVFRVNQFTGVITKKNTVKFGDGEFECDVTQLYPGSHLDEEGYLITAKGEKLDLTDTEVNVEVGLQDITMSDNPDEGGAQGHIISLIYKSEYYRYIVRTENEEDYVLACEDLWNENDLVSLVIPPEKIKLTLKNPEETKL
;
A
#
# COMPACT_ATOMS: atom_id res chain seq x y z
N MET A 1 -28.15 15.16 -12.60
CA MET A 1 -27.15 15.61 -13.60
C MET A 1 -26.07 14.56 -13.64
N GLU A 2 -26.11 13.66 -14.61
CA GLU A 2 -25.06 12.67 -14.83
C GLU A 2 -23.77 13.43 -15.22
N LYS A 3 -22.78 13.47 -14.33
CA LYS A 3 -21.43 13.86 -14.74
C LYS A 3 -20.93 12.76 -15.67
N ASN A 4 -20.91 13.02 -16.97
CA ASN A 4 -20.07 12.27 -17.91
C ASN A 4 -18.61 12.44 -17.45
N THR A 5 -18.14 11.55 -16.57
CA THR A 5 -16.77 11.56 -16.07
C THR A 5 -15.87 10.94 -17.12
N THR A 6 -15.37 11.77 -18.04
CA THR A 6 -14.30 11.38 -18.94
C THR A 6 -13.02 11.20 -18.15
N ASN A 7 -12.38 10.03 -18.27
CA ASN A 7 -11.05 9.78 -17.72
C ASN A 7 -10.06 10.73 -18.41
N ILE A 8 -9.28 11.46 -17.62
CA ILE A 8 -8.23 12.36 -18.15
C ILE A 8 -6.90 11.61 -18.29
N ILE A 9 -6.57 10.74 -17.34
CA ILE A 9 -5.39 9.86 -17.36
C ILE A 9 -5.84 8.42 -17.21
N GLU A 10 -5.25 7.53 -18.01
CA GLU A 10 -5.43 6.07 -17.89
C GLU A 10 -4.09 5.38 -18.04
N LEU A 11 -3.73 4.56 -17.05
CA LEU A 11 -2.61 3.63 -17.09
C LEU A 11 -3.19 2.26 -17.42
N VAL A 12 -2.73 1.68 -18.52
CA VAL A 12 -3.23 0.40 -19.05
C VAL A 12 -2.08 -0.60 -19.07
N ASN A 13 -2.15 -1.60 -18.18
CA ASN A 13 -1.16 -2.65 -17.99
C ASN A 13 0.29 -2.11 -17.96
N VAL A 14 0.51 -1.02 -17.22
CA VAL A 14 1.81 -0.36 -17.17
C VAL A 14 2.76 -1.18 -16.29
N CYS A 15 3.89 -1.60 -16.84
CA CYS A 15 4.99 -2.18 -16.07
C CYS A 15 6.23 -1.28 -16.12
N LYS A 16 7.01 -1.29 -15.04
CA LYS A 16 8.28 -0.59 -14.98
C LYS A 16 9.33 -1.43 -14.26
N GLU A 17 10.43 -1.65 -14.96
CA GLU A 17 11.62 -2.32 -14.47
C GLU A 17 12.81 -1.36 -14.49
N PHE A 18 13.71 -1.55 -13.52
CA PHE A 18 15.04 -0.93 -13.49
C PHE A 18 16.08 -2.04 -13.31
N ASP A 19 17.02 -2.15 -14.25
CA ASP A 19 18.11 -3.14 -14.21
C ASP A 19 17.64 -4.58 -13.96
N GLY A 20 16.46 -4.94 -14.49
CA GLY A 20 15.84 -6.27 -14.35
C GLY A 20 14.96 -6.46 -13.11
N VAL A 21 14.91 -5.48 -12.20
CA VAL A 21 14.03 -5.51 -11.02
C VAL A 21 12.72 -4.80 -11.32
N SER A 22 11.60 -5.50 -11.14
CA SER A 22 10.26 -4.93 -11.32
C SER A 22 9.91 -4.01 -10.16
N VAL A 23 9.55 -2.76 -10.48
CA VAL A 23 9.12 -1.74 -9.50
C VAL A 23 7.62 -1.47 -9.59
N ILE A 24 7.04 -1.66 -10.77
CA ILE A 24 5.61 -1.59 -11.00
C ILE A 24 5.26 -2.75 -11.91
N ASP A 25 4.31 -3.58 -11.49
CA ASP A 25 3.82 -4.68 -12.30
C ASP A 25 2.33 -4.53 -12.61
N ASN A 26 2.03 -4.55 -13.90
CA ASN A 26 0.68 -4.56 -14.48
C ASN A 26 -0.30 -3.54 -13.89
N MET A 27 0.15 -2.29 -13.74
CA MET A 27 -0.66 -1.24 -13.15
C MET A 27 -1.79 -0.80 -14.07
N ASN A 28 -3.01 -0.84 -13.54
CA ASN A 28 -4.22 -0.34 -14.16
C ASN A 28 -4.87 0.71 -13.26
N LEU A 29 -4.86 1.96 -13.72
CA LEU A 29 -5.36 3.10 -12.95
C LEU A 29 -6.05 4.09 -13.90
N TYR A 30 -7.18 4.66 -13.49
CA TYR A 30 -7.81 5.76 -14.17
C TYR A 30 -7.96 6.96 -13.23
N VAL A 31 -7.88 8.16 -13.79
CA VAL A 31 -8.08 9.42 -13.07
C VAL A 31 -9.14 10.21 -13.81
N ARG A 32 -10.15 10.70 -13.10
CA ARG A 32 -11.23 11.52 -13.68
C ARG A 32 -10.78 12.98 -13.76
N LYS A 33 -11.32 13.71 -14.75
CA LYS A 33 -11.02 15.13 -14.89
C LYS A 33 -11.50 15.93 -13.66
N GLY A 34 -10.60 16.72 -13.07
CA GLY A 34 -10.88 17.56 -11.91
C GLY A 34 -10.94 16.82 -10.58
N GLU A 35 -10.41 15.59 -10.54
CA GLU A 35 -10.31 14.77 -9.34
C GLU A 35 -9.00 15.05 -8.59
N PHE A 36 -9.06 15.06 -7.25
CA PHE A 36 -7.88 14.98 -6.40
C PHE A 36 -7.62 13.51 -6.06
N ILE A 37 -6.65 12.91 -6.74
CA ILE A 37 -6.21 11.54 -6.49
C ILE A 37 -4.87 11.51 -5.73
N THR A 38 -4.77 10.67 -4.72
CA THR A 38 -3.53 10.46 -3.97
C THR A 38 -3.04 9.03 -4.12
N LEU A 39 -1.79 8.87 -4.54
CA LEU A 39 -1.03 7.63 -4.44
C LEU A 39 -0.41 7.56 -3.04
N LEU A 40 -0.82 6.58 -2.27
CA LEU A 40 -0.43 6.36 -0.88
C LEU A 40 0.20 4.97 -0.73
N GLY A 41 1.21 4.84 0.11
CA GLY A 41 1.86 3.55 0.37
C GLY A 41 3.25 3.68 0.98
N PRO A 42 3.89 2.57 1.37
CA PRO A 42 5.22 2.55 1.96
C PRO A 42 6.31 3.10 1.02
N SER A 43 7.46 3.44 1.57
CA SER A 43 8.64 3.80 0.77
C SER A 43 8.99 2.66 -0.19
N GLY A 44 9.36 3.00 -1.43
CA GLY A 44 9.77 2.01 -2.43
C GLY A 44 8.64 1.34 -3.23
N CYS A 45 7.36 1.49 -2.86
CA CYS A 45 6.26 0.79 -3.56
C CYS A 45 5.90 1.30 -4.97
N GLY A 46 6.69 2.23 -5.55
CA GLY A 46 6.50 2.69 -6.94
C GLY A 46 5.67 3.97 -7.14
N LYS A 47 5.26 4.69 -6.09
CA LYS A 47 4.44 5.94 -6.20
C LYS A 47 5.11 7.03 -7.04
N THR A 48 6.33 7.43 -6.66
CA THR A 48 7.10 8.46 -7.36
C THR A 48 7.46 8.00 -8.78
N THR A 49 7.76 6.71 -8.98
CA THR A 49 7.97 6.12 -10.32
C THR A 49 6.72 6.29 -11.19
N THR A 50 5.53 6.00 -10.64
CA THR A 50 4.25 6.19 -11.34
C THR A 50 4.05 7.65 -11.73
N LEU A 51 4.26 8.59 -10.80
CA LEU A 51 4.13 10.02 -11.04
C LEU A 51 5.11 10.51 -12.12
N ARG A 52 6.36 10.06 -12.07
CA ARG A 52 7.42 10.40 -13.04
C ARG A 52 7.14 9.82 -14.42
N MET A 53 6.53 8.64 -14.51
CA MET A 53 6.05 8.08 -15.78
C MET A 53 4.92 8.91 -16.37
N ILE A 54 3.98 9.43 -15.56
CA ILE A 54 2.93 10.35 -16.02
C ILE A 54 3.51 11.69 -16.47
N ALA A 55 4.52 12.21 -15.75
CA ALA A 55 5.26 13.43 -16.11
C ALA A 55 6.17 13.25 -17.34
N GLY A 56 6.50 12.02 -17.71
CA GLY A 56 7.41 11.67 -18.81
C GLY A 56 8.89 11.73 -18.49
N PHE A 57 9.24 11.82 -17.20
CA PHE A 57 10.64 11.73 -16.76
C PHE A 57 11.17 10.30 -16.84
N ASP A 58 10.28 9.32 -16.69
CA ASP A 58 10.57 7.90 -16.91
C ASP A 58 9.62 7.35 -17.98
N MET A 59 10.10 6.37 -18.76
CA MET A 59 9.28 5.63 -19.71
C MET A 59 8.87 4.29 -19.10
N PRO A 60 7.61 3.84 -19.31
CA PRO A 60 7.20 2.50 -18.93
C PRO A 60 7.99 1.47 -19.74
N THR A 61 8.29 0.32 -19.12
CA THR A 61 8.92 -0.82 -19.81
C THR A 61 7.91 -1.46 -20.77
N SER A 62 6.65 -1.56 -20.36
CA SER A 62 5.53 -2.03 -21.17
C SER A 62 4.21 -1.37 -20.74
N GLY A 63 3.14 -1.56 -21.52
CA GLY A 63 1.85 -0.89 -21.29
C GLY A 63 1.75 0.50 -21.88
N LYS A 64 0.67 1.22 -21.52
CA LYS A 64 0.36 2.54 -22.08
C LYS A 64 -0.14 3.53 -21.04
N ILE A 65 0.24 4.79 -21.22
CA ILE A 65 -0.29 5.93 -20.48
C ILE A 65 -1.08 6.78 -21.47
N LEU A 66 -2.38 6.87 -21.27
CA LEU A 66 -3.30 7.64 -22.10
C LEU A 66 -3.63 8.96 -21.40
N LEU A 67 -3.62 10.05 -22.17
CA LEU A 67 -4.14 11.34 -21.78
C LEU A 67 -5.30 11.71 -22.71
N ASN A 68 -6.50 11.87 -22.17
CA ASN A 68 -7.73 12.09 -22.94
C ASN A 68 -7.87 11.05 -24.09
N GLY A 69 -7.58 9.78 -23.78
CA GLY A 69 -7.60 8.67 -24.73
C GLY A 69 -6.43 8.60 -25.74
N LYS A 70 -5.47 9.54 -25.70
CA LYS A 70 -4.28 9.53 -26.57
C LYS A 70 -3.06 9.01 -25.84
N ASP A 71 -2.34 8.09 -26.45
CA ASP A 71 -1.10 7.55 -25.89
C ASP A 71 -0.02 8.64 -25.81
N ILE A 72 0.49 8.87 -24.59
CA ILE A 72 1.55 9.82 -24.29
C ILE A 72 2.82 9.14 -23.78
N SER A 73 2.89 7.81 -23.76
CA SER A 73 3.96 7.03 -23.11
C SER A 73 5.36 7.43 -23.60
N ALA A 74 5.49 7.68 -24.91
CA ALA A 74 6.75 8.09 -25.54
C ALA A 74 6.96 9.62 -25.62
N LEU A 75 5.99 10.44 -25.15
CA LEU A 75 6.14 11.89 -25.19
C LEU A 75 7.12 12.36 -24.11
N PRO A 76 8.09 13.23 -24.45
CA PRO A 76 8.97 13.83 -23.46
C PRO A 76 8.23 14.84 -22.57
N PRO A 77 8.74 15.17 -21.37
CA PRO A 77 8.05 16.01 -20.39
C PRO A 77 7.59 17.35 -20.94
N ASN A 78 8.43 18.02 -21.74
CA ASN A 78 8.14 19.34 -22.29
C ASN A 78 7.02 19.37 -23.35
N LYS A 79 6.56 18.20 -23.81
CA LYS A 79 5.43 18.06 -24.73
C LYS A 79 4.16 17.56 -24.04
N ARG A 80 4.22 17.22 -22.75
CA ARG A 80 3.06 16.80 -21.97
C ARG A 80 2.37 18.02 -21.37
N PRO A 81 1.03 18.12 -21.42
CA PRO A 81 0.28 19.23 -20.85
C PRO A 81 0.08 19.06 -19.33
N VAL A 82 1.16 18.71 -18.62
CA VAL A 82 1.17 18.47 -17.18
C VAL A 82 2.29 19.27 -16.54
N ASN A 83 2.08 19.75 -15.32
CA ASN A 83 3.11 20.46 -14.56
C ASN A 83 3.37 19.74 -13.24
N THR A 84 4.64 19.68 -12.83
CA THR A 84 5.08 18.96 -11.63
C THR A 84 5.63 19.92 -10.57
N VAL A 85 5.23 19.72 -9.32
CA VAL A 85 5.87 20.28 -8.13
C VAL A 85 6.65 19.16 -7.45
N PHE A 86 7.96 19.36 -7.33
CA PHE A 86 8.88 18.39 -6.73
C PHE A 86 9.00 18.59 -5.22
N GLN A 87 9.38 17.52 -4.50
CA GLN A 87 9.62 17.47 -3.06
C GLN A 87 10.57 18.58 -2.57
N LYS A 88 11.70 18.77 -3.26
CA LYS A 88 12.48 20.01 -3.16
C LYS A 88 11.85 20.98 -4.15
N TYR A 89 11.22 22.05 -3.66
CA TYR A 89 10.45 23.05 -4.44
C TYR A 89 11.11 23.54 -5.75
N ALA A 90 12.42 23.32 -5.91
CA ALA A 90 13.20 23.56 -7.11
C ALA A 90 13.08 25.01 -7.58
N LEU A 91 12.89 25.92 -6.63
CA LEU A 91 12.85 27.35 -6.87
C LEU A 91 14.23 27.85 -7.28
N PHE A 92 14.28 28.83 -8.17
CA PHE A 92 15.53 29.40 -8.67
C PHE A 92 16.03 30.45 -7.69
N PRO A 93 17.07 30.17 -6.88
CA PRO A 93 17.44 31.03 -5.74
C PRO A 93 17.95 32.41 -6.16
N HIS A 94 18.39 32.55 -7.41
CA HIS A 94 18.88 33.79 -8.00
C HIS A 94 17.77 34.68 -8.60
N LEU A 95 16.52 34.20 -8.60
CA LEU A 95 15.35 34.92 -9.11
C LEU A 95 14.44 35.34 -7.94
N ASN A 96 13.73 36.46 -8.08
CA ASN A 96 12.68 36.86 -7.14
C ASN A 96 11.40 36.03 -7.36
N VAL A 97 10.37 36.25 -6.53
CA VAL A 97 9.07 35.55 -6.64
C VAL A 97 8.46 35.71 -8.03
N PHE A 98 8.38 36.93 -8.55
CA PHE A 98 7.82 37.20 -9.89
C PHE A 98 8.54 36.42 -10.98
N ASP A 99 9.86 36.45 -10.99
CA ASP A 99 10.69 35.83 -12.02
C ASP A 99 10.66 34.30 -11.94
N ASN A 100 10.46 33.73 -10.75
CA ASN A 100 10.22 32.30 -10.57
C ASN A 100 8.89 31.88 -11.19
N VAL A 101 7.81 32.57 -10.85
CA VAL A 101 6.46 32.25 -11.36
C VAL A 101 6.40 32.52 -12.87
N ALA A 102 6.92 33.65 -13.34
CA ALA A 102 6.91 34.05 -14.75
C ALA A 102 7.78 33.17 -15.66
N PHE A 103 8.67 32.34 -15.12
CA PHE A 103 9.70 31.64 -15.90
C PHE A 103 9.11 30.82 -17.06
N GLY A 104 8.08 30.00 -16.79
CA GLY A 104 7.41 29.19 -17.81
C GLY A 104 6.74 30.03 -18.90
N LEU A 105 6.07 31.12 -18.50
CA LEU A 105 5.39 32.03 -19.43
C LEU A 105 6.37 32.75 -20.38
N LYS A 106 7.57 33.11 -19.90
CA LYS A 106 8.62 33.75 -20.72
C LYS A 106 9.14 32.83 -21.83
N LEU A 107 9.07 31.52 -21.63
CA LEU A 107 9.48 30.50 -22.60
C LEU A 107 8.34 30.06 -23.52
N LYS A 108 7.08 30.18 -23.06
CA LYS A 108 5.88 29.80 -23.81
C LYS A 108 5.81 30.57 -25.13
N ARG A 109 5.58 29.83 -26.22
CA ARG A 109 5.35 30.38 -27.56
C ARG A 109 3.93 30.00 -28.01
N LEU A 110 3.17 30.99 -28.45
CA LEU A 110 1.81 30.81 -28.93
C LEU A 110 1.81 30.86 -30.46
N GLU A 111 1.11 29.92 -31.09
CA GLU A 111 0.84 29.99 -32.52
C GLU A 111 -0.26 31.00 -32.77
N THR A 112 0.01 32.00 -33.62
CA THR A 112 -0.97 32.99 -34.03
C THR A 112 -1.06 33.00 -35.55
N THR A 113 -2.27 32.78 -36.05
CA THR A 113 -2.59 32.85 -37.48
C THR A 113 -2.99 34.27 -37.82
N PHE A 114 -2.28 34.89 -38.75
CA PHE A 114 -2.64 36.20 -39.29
C PHE A 114 -2.68 36.16 -40.80
N VAL A 115 -3.50 37.04 -41.39
CA VAL A 115 -3.59 37.20 -42.83
C VAL A 115 -2.53 38.21 -43.26
N ASP A 116 -1.61 37.80 -44.14
CA ASP A 116 -0.60 38.72 -44.66
C ASP A 116 -1.21 39.76 -45.62
N LYS A 117 -0.43 40.77 -46.00
CA LYS A 117 -0.87 41.84 -46.92
C LYS A 117 -1.30 41.33 -48.31
N LYS A 118 -1.08 40.05 -48.63
CA LYS A 118 -1.46 39.38 -49.88
C LYS A 118 -2.63 38.40 -49.68
N GLY A 119 -3.33 38.44 -48.55
CA GLY A 119 -4.48 37.60 -48.26
C GLY A 119 -4.15 36.17 -47.84
N ARG A 120 -2.89 35.84 -47.56
CA ARG A 120 -2.47 34.46 -47.21
C ARG A 120 -2.47 34.27 -45.70
N GLN A 121 -3.06 33.19 -45.22
CA GLN A 121 -2.94 32.80 -43.81
C GLN A 121 -1.51 32.35 -43.51
N ARG A 122 -0.90 32.93 -42.48
CA ARG A 122 0.43 32.56 -41.98
C ARG A 122 0.36 32.35 -40.48
N THR A 123 0.95 31.25 -40.02
CA THR A 123 1.12 30.95 -38.59
C THR A 123 2.52 31.39 -38.16
N LYS A 124 2.61 32.16 -37.07
CA LYS A 124 3.89 32.50 -36.43
C LYS A 124 3.82 32.22 -34.93
N LEU A 125 4.94 31.78 -34.38
CA LEU A 125 5.15 31.68 -32.95
C LEU A 125 5.47 33.06 -32.36
N ILE A 126 4.59 33.57 -31.50
CA ILE A 126 4.79 34.81 -30.74
C ILE A 126 5.00 34.51 -29.26
N LYS A 127 5.70 35.41 -28.55
CA LYS A 127 5.83 35.36 -27.10
C LYS A 127 4.70 36.16 -26.45
N LEU A 128 4.36 35.81 -25.22
CA LEU A 128 3.49 36.63 -24.39
C LEU A 128 4.13 38.00 -24.15
N SER A 129 3.29 39.04 -24.17
CA SER A 129 3.69 40.39 -23.80
C SER A 129 3.99 40.47 -22.30
N ARG A 130 4.77 41.49 -21.91
CA ARG A 130 5.14 41.70 -20.51
C ARG A 130 3.92 41.98 -19.62
N ALA A 131 2.87 42.60 -20.18
CA ALA A 131 1.62 42.89 -19.50
C ALA A 131 0.82 41.60 -19.23
N GLU A 132 0.65 40.73 -20.24
CA GLU A 132 -0.02 39.44 -20.08
C GLU A 132 0.70 38.54 -19.06
N ILE A 133 2.04 38.54 -19.07
CA ILE A 133 2.82 37.80 -18.08
C ILE A 133 2.56 38.35 -16.68
N ALA A 134 2.58 39.68 -16.51
CA ALA A 134 2.36 40.29 -15.20
C ALA A 134 0.95 40.01 -14.66
N GLU A 135 -0.07 40.04 -15.51
CA GLU A 135 -1.44 39.71 -15.15
C GLU A 135 -1.58 38.25 -14.72
N LYS A 136 -1.05 37.30 -15.51
CA LYS A 136 -1.09 35.87 -15.15
C LYS A 136 -0.32 35.57 -13.86
N VAL A 137 0.84 36.21 -13.66
CA VAL A 137 1.62 36.06 -12.42
C VAL A 137 0.84 36.62 -11.23
N LYS A 138 0.21 37.79 -11.37
CA LYS A 138 -0.65 38.38 -10.35
C LYS A 138 -1.74 37.39 -9.96
N ASN A 139 -2.55 36.94 -10.92
CA ASN A 139 -3.64 36.00 -10.67
C ASN A 139 -3.15 34.68 -10.00
N ALA A 140 -2.00 34.15 -10.42
CA ALA A 140 -1.42 32.96 -9.80
C ALA A 140 -0.99 33.20 -8.34
N LEU A 141 -0.49 34.40 -8.01
CA LEU A 141 -0.15 34.80 -6.65
C LEU A 141 -1.39 35.07 -5.78
N GLU A 142 -2.47 35.60 -6.37
CA GLU A 142 -3.78 35.74 -5.70
C GLU A 142 -4.33 34.37 -5.29
N ILE A 143 -4.25 33.35 -6.17
CA ILE A 143 -4.74 31.99 -5.89
C ILE A 143 -4.03 31.34 -4.68
N VAL A 144 -2.73 31.63 -4.51
CA VAL A 144 -1.91 31.09 -3.42
C VAL A 144 -1.76 32.04 -2.23
N ASP A 145 -2.56 33.11 -2.17
CA ASP A 145 -2.58 34.11 -1.09
C ASP A 145 -1.20 34.79 -0.84
N LEU A 146 -0.44 35.06 -1.90
CA LEU A 146 0.89 35.73 -1.86
C LEU A 146 0.94 37.03 -2.67
N GLU A 147 -0.18 37.75 -2.76
CA GLU A 147 -0.25 39.08 -3.36
C GLU A 147 0.75 40.05 -2.69
N GLY A 148 1.49 40.83 -3.48
CA GLY A 148 2.46 41.79 -2.95
C GLY A 148 3.85 41.20 -2.65
N PHE A 149 4.06 39.89 -2.86
CA PHE A 149 5.35 39.23 -2.64
C PHE A 149 6.25 39.23 -3.88
N GLU A 150 5.82 39.79 -5.00
CA GLU A 150 6.44 39.68 -6.33
C GLU A 150 7.93 40.00 -6.34
N LYS A 151 8.34 41.00 -5.55
CA LYS A 151 9.72 41.51 -5.52
C LYS A 151 10.60 40.84 -4.46
N ARG A 152 10.05 39.97 -3.61
CA ARG A 152 10.82 39.34 -2.53
C ARG A 152 11.81 38.32 -3.07
N SER A 153 12.89 38.13 -2.32
CA SER A 153 13.84 37.03 -2.55
C SER A 153 13.30 35.74 -1.96
N ILE A 154 13.49 34.61 -2.63
CA ILE A 154 13.08 33.29 -2.14
C ILE A 154 13.73 32.96 -0.79
N SER A 155 14.99 33.36 -0.61
CA SER A 155 15.75 33.11 0.63
C SER A 155 15.15 33.74 1.88
N THR A 156 14.22 34.70 1.72
CA THR A 156 13.56 35.40 2.83
C THR A 156 12.20 34.81 3.21
N LEU A 157 11.78 33.74 2.53
CA LEU A 157 10.44 33.15 2.67
C LEU A 157 10.46 31.90 3.54
N SER A 158 9.38 31.68 4.28
CA SER A 158 9.18 30.43 5.03
C SER A 158 9.00 29.23 4.10
N GLY A 159 9.14 28.01 4.63
CA GLY A 159 8.94 26.78 3.85
C GLY A 159 7.57 26.72 3.15
N GLY A 160 6.49 27.02 3.87
CA GLY A 160 5.14 27.07 3.29
C GLY A 160 4.96 28.16 2.23
N GLN A 161 5.61 29.32 2.39
CA GLN A 161 5.60 30.36 1.35
C GLN A 161 6.37 29.94 0.09
N GLN A 162 7.52 29.27 0.26
CA GLN A 162 8.26 28.71 -0.87
C GLN A 162 7.44 27.66 -1.62
N GLN A 163 6.72 26.79 -0.89
CA GLN A 163 5.82 25.82 -1.50
C GLN A 163 4.70 26.50 -2.31
N ARG A 164 4.04 27.51 -1.74
CA ARG A 164 3.01 28.30 -2.45
C ARG A 164 3.55 28.91 -3.74
N ILE A 165 4.80 29.40 -3.75
CA ILE A 165 5.43 29.90 -4.98
C ILE A 165 5.69 28.77 -5.98
N ALA A 166 6.10 27.59 -5.53
CA ALA A 166 6.29 26.44 -6.41
C ALA A 166 4.98 26.01 -7.06
N ILE A 167 3.88 26.02 -6.31
CA ILE A 167 2.51 25.78 -6.81
C ILE A 167 2.11 26.90 -7.78
N ALA A 168 2.29 28.18 -7.41
CA ALA A 168 2.01 29.32 -8.29
C ALA A 168 2.73 29.20 -9.64
N ARG A 169 4.02 28.84 -9.61
CA ARG A 169 4.84 28.58 -10.80
C ARG A 169 4.29 27.42 -11.65
N ALA A 170 3.72 26.40 -11.01
CA ALA A 170 3.13 25.28 -11.73
C ALA A 170 1.76 25.66 -12.34
N ILE A 171 0.91 26.38 -11.63
CA ILE A 171 -0.46 26.72 -12.10
C ILE A 171 -0.49 27.88 -13.10
N VAL A 172 0.51 28.77 -13.10
CA VAL A 172 0.54 29.97 -13.98
C VAL A 172 0.45 29.64 -15.47
N ASN A 173 0.86 28.44 -15.87
CA ASN A 173 0.78 27.97 -17.25
C ASN A 173 -0.61 27.44 -17.64
N GLU A 174 -1.55 27.40 -16.69
CA GLU A 174 -2.91 26.87 -16.79
C GLU A 174 -2.92 25.39 -17.22
N PRO A 175 -2.28 24.49 -16.46
CA PRO A 175 -2.24 23.06 -16.79
C PRO A 175 -3.60 22.39 -16.54
N GLU A 176 -3.90 21.32 -17.27
CA GLU A 176 -5.08 20.48 -16.98
C GLU A 176 -4.85 19.51 -15.81
N ILE A 177 -3.58 19.18 -15.54
CA ILE A 177 -3.14 18.25 -14.49
C ILE A 177 -1.95 18.85 -13.74
N LEU A 178 -2.05 18.84 -12.42
CA LEU A 178 -0.98 19.17 -11.49
C LEU A 178 -0.47 17.89 -10.80
N LEU A 179 0.82 17.62 -10.92
CA LEU A 179 1.51 16.49 -10.31
C LEU A 179 2.26 16.98 -9.07
N LEU A 180 2.06 16.35 -7.92
CA LEU A 180 2.59 16.77 -6.63
C LEU A 180 3.34 15.60 -5.98
N ASP A 181 4.69 15.69 -5.91
CA ASP A 181 5.55 14.64 -5.38
C ASP A 181 6.02 14.99 -3.96
N GLU A 182 5.38 14.41 -2.94
CA GLU A 182 5.62 14.67 -1.51
C GLU A 182 5.83 16.16 -1.17
N PRO A 183 4.94 17.06 -1.62
CA PRO A 183 5.21 18.49 -1.57
C PRO A 183 5.20 19.06 -0.14
N LEU A 184 4.75 18.29 0.85
CA LEU A 184 4.65 18.68 2.27
C LEU A 184 5.73 18.04 3.16
N GLY A 185 6.55 17.13 2.63
CA GLY A 185 7.51 16.34 3.42
C GLY A 185 8.59 17.17 4.11
N ALA A 186 8.88 18.38 3.61
CA ALA A 186 9.87 19.30 4.19
C ALA A 186 9.31 20.28 5.25
N LEU A 187 8.02 20.20 5.57
CA LEU A 187 7.36 21.12 6.51
C LEU A 187 7.19 20.51 7.91
N ASP A 188 7.22 21.37 8.94
CA ASP A 188 6.83 20.97 10.29
C ASP A 188 5.32 20.68 10.38
N LEU A 189 4.91 20.00 11.45
CA LEU A 189 3.54 19.52 11.64
C LEU A 189 2.48 20.63 11.54
N LYS A 190 2.73 21.81 12.12
CA LYS A 190 1.74 22.89 12.11
C LYS A 190 1.58 23.46 10.71
N MET A 191 2.69 23.79 10.05
CA MET A 191 2.65 24.27 8.67
C MET A 191 2.07 23.22 7.72
N ARG A 192 2.35 21.93 7.94
CA ARG A 192 1.79 20.83 7.14
C ARG A 192 0.26 20.83 7.18
N LYS A 193 -0.35 20.86 8.37
CA LYS A 193 -1.82 20.87 8.52
C LYS A 193 -2.46 22.11 7.88
N GLU A 194 -1.85 23.28 8.06
CA GLU A 194 -2.31 24.51 7.41
C GLU A 194 -2.25 24.38 5.87
N MET A 195 -1.13 23.89 5.33
CA MET A 195 -0.94 23.72 3.90
C MET A 195 -1.85 22.62 3.29
N GLN A 196 -2.22 21.58 4.03
CA GLN A 196 -3.18 20.57 3.57
C GLN A 196 -4.55 21.20 3.26
N LEU A 197 -5.07 22.01 4.20
CA LEU A 197 -6.33 22.72 4.02
C LEU A 197 -6.27 23.71 2.86
N GLU A 198 -5.15 24.42 2.72
CA GLU A 198 -4.91 25.34 1.61
C GLU A 198 -4.84 24.61 0.26
N LEU A 199 -4.16 23.47 0.16
CA LEU A 199 -4.11 22.64 -1.05
C LEU A 199 -5.50 22.16 -1.48
N LYS A 200 -6.31 21.69 -0.52
CA LYS A 200 -7.70 21.31 -0.78
C LYS A 200 -8.53 22.50 -1.27
N ALA A 201 -8.39 23.66 -0.65
CA ALA A 201 -9.08 24.89 -1.07
C ALA A 201 -8.63 25.36 -2.47
N MET A 202 -7.32 25.29 -2.75
CA MET A 202 -6.77 25.61 -4.07
C MET A 202 -7.30 24.67 -5.16
N HIS A 203 -7.36 23.36 -4.89
CA HIS A 203 -7.95 22.39 -5.80
C HIS A 203 -9.41 22.74 -6.13
N GLN A 204 -10.22 23.05 -5.11
CA GLN A 204 -11.61 23.47 -5.29
C GLN A 204 -11.75 24.77 -6.10
N LYS A 205 -10.87 25.76 -5.87
CA LYS A 205 -10.86 27.02 -6.63
C LYS A 205 -10.46 26.82 -8.09
N LEU A 206 -9.49 25.95 -8.38
CA LEU A 206 -8.93 25.74 -9.72
C LEU A 206 -9.78 24.79 -10.58
N GLY A 207 -10.33 23.72 -9.98
CA GLY A 207 -11.10 22.70 -10.69
C GLY A 207 -10.29 21.87 -11.71
N ILE A 208 -8.96 21.89 -11.60
CA ILE A 208 -8.04 21.07 -12.41
C ILE A 208 -7.74 19.74 -11.70
N THR A 209 -7.18 18.76 -12.40
CA THR A 209 -6.89 17.44 -11.82
C THR A 209 -5.62 17.48 -10.99
N PHE A 210 -5.63 16.94 -9.77
CA PHE A 210 -4.45 16.82 -8.91
C PHE A 210 -4.07 15.35 -8.76
N ILE A 211 -2.81 15.00 -9.06
CA ILE A 211 -2.23 13.68 -8.75
C ILE A 211 -1.14 13.90 -7.70
N TYR A 212 -1.41 13.43 -6.49
CA TYR A 212 -0.60 13.65 -5.30
C TYR A 212 0.08 12.35 -4.88
N VAL A 213 1.33 12.44 -4.43
CA VAL A 213 2.08 11.32 -3.87
C VAL A 213 2.47 11.67 -2.45
N THR A 214 2.19 10.76 -1.51
CA THR A 214 2.65 10.85 -0.14
C THR A 214 2.79 9.48 0.52
N HIS A 215 3.52 9.45 1.61
CA HIS A 215 3.55 8.34 2.56
C HIS A 215 2.75 8.66 3.85
N ASP A 216 2.25 9.89 4.00
CA ASP A 216 1.47 10.33 5.16
C ASP A 216 -0.02 10.03 4.93
N GLN A 217 -0.61 9.27 5.84
CA GLN A 217 -1.99 8.83 5.75
C GLN A 217 -2.98 9.98 6.02
N GLU A 218 -2.67 10.88 6.96
CA GLU A 218 -3.52 12.02 7.31
C GLU A 218 -3.67 12.94 6.09
N GLU A 219 -2.59 13.15 5.33
CA GLU A 219 -2.60 13.88 4.07
C GLU A 219 -3.56 13.27 3.05
N ALA A 220 -3.42 11.96 2.80
CA ALA A 220 -4.22 11.25 1.82
C ALA A 220 -5.71 11.24 2.19
N LEU A 221 -6.04 10.99 3.47
CA LEU A 221 -7.43 10.89 3.93
C LEU A 221 -8.12 12.27 3.98
N THR A 222 -7.38 13.35 4.26
CA THR A 222 -7.98 14.68 4.44
C THR A 222 -8.23 15.40 3.11
N MET A 223 -7.32 15.26 2.14
CA MET A 223 -7.34 16.10 0.92
C MET A 223 -8.00 15.44 -0.29
N SER A 224 -7.98 14.11 -0.37
CA SER A 224 -8.26 13.40 -1.62
C SER A 224 -9.75 13.12 -1.82
N ASP A 225 -10.17 13.12 -3.09
CA ASP A 225 -11.44 12.53 -3.50
C ASP A 225 -11.30 11.00 -3.61
N THR A 226 -10.15 10.55 -4.12
CA THR A 226 -9.80 9.13 -4.29
C THR A 226 -8.39 8.85 -3.78
N VAL A 227 -8.22 7.77 -3.04
CA VAL A 227 -6.93 7.27 -2.56
C VAL A 227 -6.62 5.94 -3.23
N VAL A 228 -5.40 5.81 -3.74
CA VAL A 228 -4.83 4.60 -4.33
C VAL A 228 -3.76 4.09 -3.38
N VAL A 229 -4.07 3.02 -2.64
CA VAL A 229 -3.12 2.38 -1.74
C VAL A 229 -2.25 1.41 -2.55
N MET A 230 -0.93 1.54 -2.45
CA MET A 230 0.05 0.76 -3.19
C MET A 230 1.02 0.03 -2.26
N ALA A 231 1.37 -1.20 -2.60
CA ALA A 231 2.42 -1.99 -1.96
C ALA A 231 3.09 -2.88 -3.01
N ASP A 232 4.42 -3.01 -2.93
CA ASP A 232 5.23 -3.89 -3.78
C ASP A 232 4.99 -3.72 -5.30
N GLY A 233 4.75 -2.49 -5.75
CA GLY A 233 4.48 -2.20 -7.16
C GLY A 233 3.05 -2.49 -7.62
N TYR A 234 2.19 -3.00 -6.73
CA TYR A 234 0.78 -3.31 -6.98
C TYR A 234 -0.16 -2.32 -6.30
N ILE A 235 -1.32 -2.13 -6.91
CA ILE A 235 -2.44 -1.42 -6.28
C ILE A 235 -3.18 -2.40 -5.37
N GLN A 236 -3.23 -2.08 -4.08
CA GLN A 236 -3.90 -2.87 -3.05
C GLN A 236 -5.39 -2.53 -2.99
N GLN A 237 -5.71 -1.23 -3.04
CA GLN A 237 -7.08 -0.75 -3.01
C GLN A 237 -7.19 0.65 -3.62
N ILE A 238 -8.33 0.91 -4.27
CA ILE A 238 -8.74 2.24 -4.73
C ILE A 238 -10.10 2.52 -4.12
N GLY A 239 -10.28 3.69 -3.51
CA GLY A 239 -11.55 4.08 -2.89
C GLY A 239 -11.53 5.53 -2.41
N THR A 240 -12.66 5.98 -1.87
CA THR A 240 -12.71 7.24 -1.12
C THR A 240 -11.94 7.09 0.19
N PRO A 241 -11.47 8.19 0.82
CA PRO A 241 -10.86 8.12 2.15
C PRO A 241 -11.65 7.30 3.18
N GLU A 242 -12.97 7.49 3.23
CA GLU A 242 -13.86 6.75 4.14
C GLU A 242 -13.88 5.26 3.81
N MET A 243 -13.95 4.87 2.54
CA MET A 243 -13.91 3.45 2.14
C MET A 243 -12.56 2.80 2.44
N ILE A 244 -11.44 3.53 2.27
CA ILE A 244 -10.11 3.01 2.57
C ILE A 244 -9.96 2.76 4.08
N TYR A 245 -10.52 3.64 4.90
CA TYR A 245 -10.44 3.53 6.35
C TYR A 245 -11.42 2.50 6.94
N ASN A 246 -12.70 2.57 6.55
CA ASN A 246 -13.79 1.76 7.10
C ASN A 246 -13.93 0.39 6.41
N GLU A 247 -13.56 0.26 5.13
CA GLU A 247 -13.76 -0.99 4.38
C GLU A 247 -12.44 -1.47 3.73
N PRO A 248 -11.42 -1.81 4.53
CA PRO A 248 -10.15 -2.30 3.98
C PRO A 248 -10.35 -3.66 3.30
N LYS A 249 -9.93 -3.77 2.03
CA LYS A 249 -10.09 -4.99 1.21
C LYS A 249 -9.18 -6.14 1.62
N ASN A 250 -8.06 -5.82 2.26
CA ASN A 250 -7.08 -6.78 2.69
C ASN A 250 -6.36 -6.30 3.95
N MET A 251 -5.64 -7.23 4.57
CA MET A 251 -4.98 -7.00 5.86
C MET A 251 -3.88 -5.95 5.77
N PHE A 252 -3.18 -5.85 4.64
CA PHE A 252 -2.19 -4.81 4.44
C PHE A 252 -2.84 -3.41 4.50
N VAL A 253 -3.97 -3.19 3.83
CA VAL A 253 -4.65 -1.89 3.88
C VAL A 253 -5.16 -1.57 5.29
N ALA A 254 -5.66 -2.57 6.02
CA ALA A 254 -6.15 -2.39 7.38
C ALA A 254 -5.04 -2.03 8.39
N ASP A 255 -3.88 -2.67 8.25
CA ASP A 255 -2.69 -2.42 9.07
C ASP A 255 -1.98 -1.12 8.68
N PHE A 256 -1.93 -0.84 7.39
CA PHE A 256 -1.25 0.33 6.85
C PHE A 256 -2.05 1.63 7.02
N ILE A 257 -3.38 1.59 7.12
CA ILE A 257 -4.23 2.78 7.26
C ILE A 257 -4.82 2.82 8.66
N GLY A 258 -4.39 3.79 9.48
CA GLY A 258 -4.82 3.95 10.86
C GLY A 258 -4.28 2.88 11.80
N GLU A 259 -4.62 2.98 13.08
CA GLU A 259 -4.36 1.91 14.05
C GLU A 259 -5.47 0.85 13.94
N SER A 260 -5.12 -0.42 14.15
CA SER A 260 -6.03 -1.56 13.96
C SER A 260 -5.74 -2.68 14.95
N ASN A 261 -6.79 -3.24 15.56
CA ASN A 261 -6.71 -4.57 16.14
C ASN A 261 -7.07 -5.59 15.06
N ILE A 262 -6.16 -6.53 14.78
CA ILE A 262 -6.35 -7.56 13.76
C ILE A 262 -6.42 -8.93 14.44
N PHE A 263 -7.51 -9.65 14.24
CA PHE A 263 -7.74 -10.96 14.85
C PHE A 263 -7.92 -12.03 13.79
N SER A 264 -7.41 -13.24 14.07
CA SER A 264 -7.85 -14.43 13.34
C SER A 264 -9.27 -14.81 13.79
N GLY A 265 -10.16 -15.01 12.82
CA GLY A 265 -11.55 -15.38 13.07
C GLY A 265 -12.07 -16.48 12.16
N THR A 266 -13.32 -16.85 12.40
CA THR A 266 -14.12 -17.75 11.53
C THR A 266 -15.49 -17.15 11.36
N MET A 267 -16.15 -17.39 10.23
CA MET A 267 -17.52 -16.97 9.97
C MET A 267 -18.51 -18.14 10.13
N PRO A 268 -18.96 -18.48 11.36
CA PRO A 268 -19.91 -19.59 11.57
C PRO A 268 -21.19 -19.52 10.72
N LYS A 269 -21.66 -18.29 10.44
CA LYS A 269 -22.74 -17.99 9.51
C LYS A 269 -22.56 -16.55 9.02
N ASP A 270 -23.13 -16.24 7.87
CA ASP A 270 -23.10 -14.89 7.31
C ASP A 270 -23.56 -13.84 8.35
N ARG A 271 -22.82 -12.72 8.45
CA ARG A 271 -23.01 -11.64 9.45
C ARG A 271 -22.85 -12.05 10.92
N LEU A 272 -22.23 -13.19 11.20
CA LEU A 272 -21.85 -13.59 12.57
C LEU A 272 -20.43 -14.14 12.56
N VAL A 273 -19.50 -13.33 13.02
CA VAL A 273 -18.08 -13.69 13.09
C VAL A 273 -17.71 -14.17 14.49
N ARG A 274 -16.80 -15.13 14.56
CA ARG A 274 -16.22 -15.63 15.81
C ARG A 274 -14.74 -15.28 15.87
N PHE A 275 -14.35 -14.48 16.86
CA PHE A 275 -12.97 -14.15 17.20
C PHE A 275 -12.85 -13.93 18.71
N CYS A 276 -11.64 -13.97 19.27
CA CYS A 276 -11.40 -13.91 20.72
C CYS A 276 -12.22 -14.93 21.54
N GLY A 277 -12.57 -16.08 20.94
CA GLY A 277 -13.41 -17.12 21.55
C GLY A 277 -14.90 -16.74 21.76
N LYS A 278 -15.37 -15.63 21.18
CA LYS A 278 -16.77 -15.15 21.27
C LYS A 278 -17.36 -14.93 19.88
N ASN A 279 -18.70 -14.93 19.80
CA ASN A 279 -19.41 -14.59 18.57
C ASN A 279 -19.87 -13.14 18.62
N PHE A 280 -19.70 -12.42 17.52
CA PHE A 280 -20.12 -11.04 17.32
C PHE A 280 -20.96 -10.94 16.06
N VAL A 281 -21.99 -10.10 16.10
CA VAL A 281 -22.76 -9.72 14.90
C VAL A 281 -21.95 -8.64 14.18
N CYS A 282 -21.83 -8.74 12.86
CA CYS A 282 -21.16 -7.75 12.01
C CYS A 282 -22.02 -7.43 10.79
N GLU A 283 -21.76 -6.30 10.12
CA GLU A 283 -22.50 -5.91 8.91
C GLU A 283 -22.02 -6.64 7.65
N ASP A 284 -20.74 -7.02 7.63
CA ASP A 284 -20.09 -7.71 6.51
C ASP A 284 -20.67 -9.11 6.26
N GLY A 285 -20.81 -9.43 4.98
CA GLY A 285 -21.35 -10.72 4.53
C GLY A 285 -20.80 -11.16 3.17
N GLY A 286 -21.33 -12.27 2.66
CA GLY A 286 -20.83 -12.92 1.44
C GLY A 286 -19.76 -13.98 1.70
N PHE A 287 -19.74 -14.53 2.91
CA PHE A 287 -18.82 -15.58 3.35
C PHE A 287 -19.53 -16.93 3.46
N GLU A 288 -18.79 -17.99 3.21
CA GLU A 288 -19.27 -19.36 3.40
C GLU A 288 -19.34 -19.73 4.88
N LYS A 289 -20.11 -20.78 5.17
CA LYS A 289 -20.25 -21.29 6.53
C LYS A 289 -18.89 -21.83 7.02
N ASP A 290 -18.50 -21.39 8.22
CA ASP A 290 -17.24 -21.75 8.89
C ASP A 290 -15.99 -21.31 8.10
N GLU A 291 -16.13 -20.31 7.21
CA GLU A 291 -15.01 -19.77 6.43
C GLU A 291 -13.99 -19.07 7.36
N PRO A 292 -12.67 -19.39 7.25
CA PRO A 292 -11.62 -18.64 7.93
C PRO A 292 -11.49 -17.21 7.41
N VAL A 293 -11.49 -16.25 8.32
CA VAL A 293 -11.45 -14.81 8.03
C VAL A 293 -10.44 -14.11 8.91
N ASP A 294 -10.01 -12.92 8.49
CA ASP A 294 -9.34 -11.97 9.38
C ASP A 294 -10.36 -10.89 9.77
N VAL A 295 -10.33 -10.46 11.03
CA VAL A 295 -11.27 -9.50 11.61
C VAL A 295 -10.50 -8.28 12.04
N VAL A 296 -10.97 -7.10 11.66
CA VAL A 296 -10.37 -5.82 11.98
C VAL A 296 -11.34 -4.99 12.81
N VAL A 297 -10.83 -4.44 13.90
CA VAL A 297 -11.57 -3.57 14.80
C VAL A 297 -10.68 -2.37 15.12
N ARG A 298 -11.16 -1.16 14.83
CA ARG A 298 -10.41 0.05 15.14
C ARG A 298 -10.38 0.30 16.65
N PRO A 299 -9.26 0.78 17.21
CA PRO A 299 -9.19 1.07 18.66
C PRO A 299 -10.30 1.98 19.18
N GLU A 300 -10.78 2.94 18.39
CA GLU A 300 -11.89 3.83 18.74
C GLU A 300 -13.28 3.15 18.76
N ASP A 301 -13.44 2.01 18.08
CA ASP A 301 -14.71 1.27 18.01
C ASP A 301 -14.88 0.32 19.21
N VAL A 302 -13.80 0.09 19.98
CA VAL A 302 -13.84 -0.73 21.18
C VAL A 302 -14.35 0.08 22.37
N LYS A 303 -15.57 -0.22 22.83
CA LYS A 303 -16.20 0.49 23.95
C LYS A 303 -15.88 -0.19 25.29
N ILE A 304 -15.39 0.62 26.23
CA ILE A 304 -15.17 0.21 27.63
C ILE A 304 -16.51 0.23 28.37
N VAL A 305 -16.87 -0.89 28.97
CA VAL A 305 -18.09 -1.08 29.77
C VAL A 305 -17.76 -1.80 31.09
N PRO A 306 -18.67 -1.80 32.08
CA PRO A 306 -18.48 -2.63 33.28
C PRO A 306 -18.27 -4.11 32.90
N PRO A 307 -17.44 -4.86 33.65
CA PRO A 307 -17.13 -6.27 33.34
C PRO A 307 -18.35 -7.16 33.12
N GLU A 308 -19.47 -6.91 33.82
CA GLU A 308 -20.66 -7.74 33.65
C GLU A 308 -21.38 -7.53 32.31
N LYS A 309 -21.20 -6.36 31.69
CA LYS A 309 -21.87 -5.96 30.44
C LYS A 309 -21.01 -6.18 29.19
N GLY A 310 -19.71 -6.41 29.36
CA GLY A 310 -18.79 -6.67 28.24
C GLY A 310 -18.98 -8.06 27.64
N VAL A 311 -18.83 -8.16 26.32
CA VAL A 311 -18.73 -9.43 25.60
C VAL A 311 -17.38 -10.09 25.86
N LEU A 312 -16.32 -9.26 25.92
CA LEU A 312 -14.99 -9.63 26.37
C LEU A 312 -14.72 -9.04 27.75
N ARG A 313 -13.81 -9.68 28.48
CA ARG A 313 -13.31 -9.20 29.77
C ARG A 313 -11.80 -9.29 29.74
N GLY A 314 -11.16 -8.23 30.21
CA GLY A 314 -9.72 -8.16 30.26
C GLY A 314 -9.21 -7.30 31.38
N LYS A 315 -7.89 -7.28 31.52
CA LYS A 315 -7.16 -6.50 32.50
C LYS A 315 -6.36 -5.42 31.79
N VAL A 316 -6.43 -4.19 32.29
CA VAL A 316 -5.65 -3.08 31.74
C VAL A 316 -4.17 -3.29 32.03
N THR A 317 -3.36 -3.36 30.98
CA THR A 317 -1.90 -3.57 31.07
C THR A 317 -1.10 -2.31 30.75
N SER A 318 -1.68 -1.36 30.03
CA SER A 318 -1.03 -0.08 29.72
C SER A 318 -2.07 1.03 29.54
N VAL A 319 -1.75 2.24 29.99
CA VAL A 319 -2.55 3.45 29.78
C VAL A 319 -1.61 4.60 29.46
N ILE A 320 -1.66 5.09 28.22
CA ILE A 320 -0.77 6.15 27.72
C ILE A 320 -1.62 7.33 27.24
N PHE A 321 -1.34 8.52 27.76
CA PHE A 321 -2.01 9.74 27.30
C PHE A 321 -1.38 10.26 26.00
N LYS A 322 -2.17 10.37 24.94
CA LYS A 322 -1.75 10.84 23.59
C LYS A 322 -2.21 12.27 23.28
N GLY A 323 -2.69 13.01 24.29
CA GLY A 323 -3.07 14.42 24.19
C GLY A 323 -4.57 14.66 24.15
N ILE A 324 -5.29 14.10 23.17
CA ILE A 324 -6.77 14.23 23.10
C ILE A 324 -7.51 12.97 23.58
N HIS A 325 -6.80 11.85 23.69
CA HIS A 325 -7.32 10.55 24.13
C HIS A 325 -6.23 9.77 24.88
N TYR A 326 -6.62 8.65 25.47
CA TYR A 326 -5.75 7.62 26.02
C TYR A 326 -5.71 6.44 25.05
N GLN A 327 -4.50 5.95 24.80
CA GLN A 327 -4.25 4.64 24.22
C GLN A 327 -4.16 3.64 25.38
N ILE A 328 -5.00 2.63 25.36
CA ILE A 328 -5.15 1.66 26.46
C ILE A 328 -4.94 0.27 25.89
N LEU A 329 -4.03 -0.50 26.48
CA LEU A 329 -3.86 -1.92 26.16
C LEU A 329 -4.57 -2.77 27.21
N VAL A 330 -5.31 -3.76 26.74
CA VAL A 330 -6.13 -4.64 27.58
C VAL A 330 -5.85 -6.09 27.23
N GLN A 331 -5.36 -6.86 28.21
CA GLN A 331 -5.16 -8.29 28.06
C GLN A 331 -6.47 -9.04 28.29
N CYS A 332 -7.00 -9.67 27.24
CA CYS A 332 -8.18 -10.52 27.24
C CYS A 332 -7.78 -11.99 27.01
N GLY A 333 -7.36 -12.69 28.07
CA GLY A 333 -6.85 -14.06 27.94
C GLY A 333 -5.49 -14.06 27.27
N ARG A 334 -5.38 -14.59 26.04
CA ARG A 334 -4.16 -14.55 25.21
C ARG A 334 -4.11 -13.39 24.22
N TYR A 335 -5.21 -12.64 24.10
CA TYR A 335 -5.34 -11.55 23.14
C TYR A 335 -5.01 -10.22 23.82
N GLU A 336 -4.19 -9.41 23.19
CA GLU A 336 -4.02 -8.00 23.51
C GLU A 336 -4.92 -7.16 22.61
N ILE A 337 -5.68 -6.25 23.23
CA ILE A 337 -6.61 -5.36 22.53
C ILE A 337 -6.26 -3.92 22.87
N GLU A 338 -6.03 -3.13 21.84
CA GLU A 338 -5.81 -1.70 21.89
C GLU A 338 -7.13 -0.94 21.82
N ILE A 339 -7.26 0.09 22.65
CA ILE A 339 -8.47 0.91 22.77
C ILE A 339 -8.06 2.38 22.79
N GLN A 340 -8.79 3.19 22.01
CA GLN A 340 -8.72 4.63 22.05
C GLN A 340 -9.93 5.19 22.80
N SER A 341 -9.70 5.83 23.95
CA SER A 341 -10.79 6.39 24.77
C SER A 341 -10.41 7.70 25.44
N THR A 342 -11.38 8.58 25.68
CA THR A 342 -11.19 9.79 26.51
C THR A 342 -11.23 9.49 28.01
N ALA A 343 -11.73 8.31 28.40
CA ALA A 343 -11.72 7.85 29.78
C ALA A 343 -10.44 7.05 30.06
N ALA A 344 -9.82 7.29 31.22
CA ALA A 344 -8.65 6.56 31.68
C ALA A 344 -9.02 5.59 32.81
N PRO A 345 -9.17 4.28 32.54
CA PRO A 345 -9.22 3.29 33.61
C PRO A 345 -7.88 3.25 34.35
N ALA A 346 -7.85 2.72 35.57
CA ALA A 346 -6.60 2.53 36.28
C ALA A 346 -5.84 1.32 35.74
N MET A 347 -4.52 1.35 35.87
CA MET A 347 -3.69 0.18 35.62
C MET A 347 -4.18 -1.01 36.46
N GLU A 348 -4.14 -2.20 35.87
CA GLU A 348 -4.60 -3.45 36.49
C GLU A 348 -6.12 -3.58 36.71
N ASP A 349 -6.93 -2.57 36.33
CA ASP A 349 -8.39 -2.66 36.40
C ASP A 349 -8.93 -3.80 35.53
N SER A 350 -9.96 -4.48 36.03
CA SER A 350 -10.73 -5.41 35.21
C SER A 350 -11.90 -4.67 34.57
N ILE A 351 -11.96 -4.69 33.24
CA ILE A 351 -12.98 -4.01 32.44
C ILE A 351 -13.66 -4.97 31.47
N GLY A 352 -14.89 -4.63 31.08
CA GLY A 352 -15.61 -5.29 30.01
C GLY A 352 -15.45 -4.52 28.71
N LEU A 353 -15.37 -5.23 27.59
CA LEU A 353 -15.28 -4.64 26.26
C LEU A 353 -16.48 -5.06 25.41
N THR A 354 -17.02 -4.13 24.62
CA THR A 354 -18.04 -4.40 23.61
C THR A 354 -17.69 -3.66 22.33
N ILE A 355 -18.09 -4.24 21.20
CA ILE A 355 -17.88 -3.68 19.87
C ILE A 355 -19.25 -3.70 19.18
N GLU A 356 -19.61 -2.62 18.51
CA GLU A 356 -20.85 -2.54 17.75
C GLU A 356 -20.68 -3.21 16.37
N PRO A 357 -21.76 -3.72 15.75
CA PRO A 357 -21.65 -4.50 14.51
C PRO A 357 -20.99 -3.78 13.33
N ASP A 358 -21.11 -2.45 13.28
CA ASP A 358 -20.53 -1.56 12.28
C ASP A 358 -19.02 -1.33 12.47
N GLY A 359 -18.51 -1.47 13.70
CA GLY A 359 -17.08 -1.40 14.01
C GLY A 359 -16.32 -2.72 13.84
N ILE A 360 -16.95 -3.74 13.25
CA ILE A 360 -16.33 -5.05 12.99
C ILE A 360 -16.25 -5.27 11.48
N HIS A 361 -15.02 -5.18 10.96
CA HIS A 361 -14.75 -5.41 9.55
C HIS A 361 -14.17 -6.80 9.34
N VAL A 362 -14.72 -7.54 8.38
CA VAL A 362 -14.35 -8.93 8.09
C VAL A 362 -13.80 -9.02 6.68
N MET A 363 -12.61 -9.61 6.56
CA MET A 363 -11.94 -9.81 5.29
C MET A 363 -11.60 -11.27 5.05
N LYS A 364 -11.51 -11.64 3.77
CA LYS A 364 -11.08 -12.98 3.38
C LYS A 364 -9.64 -13.20 3.82
N LYS A 365 -9.41 -14.34 4.47
CA LYS A 365 -8.08 -14.75 4.86
C LYS A 365 -7.30 -15.21 3.62
N VAL A 366 -6.33 -14.39 3.20
CA VAL A 366 -5.50 -14.65 2.01
C VAL A 366 -4.59 -15.86 2.23
N PHE A 367 -3.94 -15.94 3.40
CA PHE A 367 -3.01 -17.01 3.73
C PHE A 367 -3.60 -17.94 4.79
N ARG A 368 -3.82 -19.19 4.41
CA ARG A 368 -4.30 -20.26 5.31
C ARG A 368 -3.22 -21.29 5.59
N VAL A 369 -2.43 -21.60 4.57
CA VAL A 369 -1.30 -22.53 4.55
C VAL A 369 -0.32 -22.04 3.48
N ASN A 370 0.95 -22.41 3.61
CA ASN A 370 1.92 -22.26 2.54
C ASN A 370 1.77 -23.44 1.58
N GLN A 371 1.72 -23.16 0.27
CA GLN A 371 1.59 -24.18 -0.77
C GLN A 371 2.70 -24.00 -1.80
N PHE A 372 3.46 -25.06 -2.03
CA PHE A 372 4.56 -25.07 -2.99
C PHE A 372 4.48 -26.31 -3.88
N THR A 373 5.07 -26.22 -5.06
CA THR A 373 5.47 -27.41 -5.82
C THR A 373 6.87 -27.80 -5.35
N GLY A 374 7.05 -29.08 -5.01
CA GLY A 374 8.34 -29.60 -4.57
C GLY A 374 8.76 -30.87 -5.30
N VAL A 375 10.02 -31.24 -5.09
CA VAL A 375 10.63 -32.44 -5.66
C VAL A 375 11.34 -33.22 -4.56
N ILE A 376 11.06 -34.51 -4.45
CA ILE A 376 11.73 -35.40 -3.49
C ILE A 376 13.15 -35.71 -3.98
N THR A 377 14.12 -35.64 -3.09
CA THR A 377 15.52 -35.93 -3.40
C THR A 377 15.93 -37.35 -3.00
N LYS A 378 17.14 -37.76 -3.41
CA LYS A 378 17.76 -39.05 -3.05
C LYS A 378 17.95 -39.29 -1.55
N LYS A 379 17.83 -38.25 -0.71
CA LYS A 379 17.99 -38.34 0.75
C LYS A 379 16.66 -38.41 1.50
N ASN A 380 15.54 -38.60 0.81
CA ASN A 380 14.18 -38.47 1.36
C ASN A 380 13.89 -37.09 1.97
N THR A 381 14.60 -36.07 1.50
CA THR A 381 14.25 -34.66 1.72
C THR A 381 13.37 -34.19 0.57
N VAL A 382 12.66 -33.08 0.76
CA VAL A 382 11.88 -32.42 -0.28
C VAL A 382 12.44 -31.02 -0.52
N LYS A 383 12.65 -30.68 -1.80
CA LYS A 383 13.05 -29.35 -2.23
C LYS A 383 11.83 -28.55 -2.66
N PHE A 384 11.62 -27.39 -2.06
CA PHE A 384 10.56 -26.45 -2.42
C PHE A 384 10.90 -25.04 -1.91
N GLY A 385 10.38 -24.00 -2.57
CA GLY A 385 10.55 -22.60 -2.16
C GLY A 385 12.00 -22.22 -1.83
N ASP A 386 12.96 -22.52 -2.72
CA ASP A 386 14.40 -22.32 -2.50
C ASP A 386 15.06 -23.05 -1.32
N GLY A 387 14.35 -23.96 -0.67
CA GLY A 387 14.88 -24.75 0.44
C GLY A 387 14.92 -26.25 0.19
N GLU A 388 15.68 -26.95 1.03
CA GLU A 388 15.66 -28.41 1.14
C GLU A 388 15.34 -28.80 2.59
N PHE A 389 14.23 -29.51 2.79
CA PHE A 389 13.73 -29.87 4.11
C PHE A 389 13.63 -31.38 4.28
N GLU A 390 13.95 -31.88 5.47
CA GLU A 390 13.63 -33.25 5.86
C GLU A 390 12.11 -33.44 5.87
N CYS A 391 11.61 -34.58 5.39
CA CYS A 391 10.18 -34.86 5.31
C CYS A 391 9.87 -36.34 5.54
N ASP A 392 8.64 -36.63 5.99
CA ASP A 392 8.15 -38.00 6.08
C ASP A 392 7.55 -38.43 4.74
N VAL A 393 8.30 -39.15 3.91
CA VAL A 393 7.83 -39.67 2.62
C VAL A 393 6.81 -40.81 2.75
N THR A 394 6.68 -41.44 3.93
CA THR A 394 5.73 -42.55 4.14
C THR A 394 4.27 -42.09 4.07
N GLN A 395 4.02 -40.79 4.27
CA GLN A 395 2.70 -40.19 4.14
C GLN A 395 2.09 -40.32 2.73
N LEU A 396 2.92 -40.49 1.69
CA LEU A 396 2.47 -40.64 0.32
C LEU A 396 1.81 -42.00 0.05
N TYR A 397 2.19 -43.04 0.81
CA TYR A 397 1.69 -44.41 0.66
C TYR A 397 1.33 -45.00 2.03
N PRO A 398 0.04 -45.07 2.38
CA PRO A 398 -0.39 -45.60 3.68
C PRO A 398 0.11 -47.02 3.96
N GLY A 399 0.70 -47.24 5.14
CA GLY A 399 1.26 -48.53 5.55
C GLY A 399 2.64 -48.85 4.98
N SER A 400 3.30 -47.86 4.35
CA SER A 400 4.69 -47.97 3.91
C SER A 400 5.69 -47.76 5.06
N HIS A 401 6.93 -48.22 4.87
CA HIS A 401 8.07 -47.95 5.75
C HIS A 401 9.35 -47.80 4.94
N LEU A 402 10.39 -47.21 5.53
CA LEU A 402 11.70 -47.08 4.90
C LEU A 402 12.58 -48.31 5.21
N ASP A 403 13.33 -48.77 4.22
CA ASP A 403 14.37 -49.80 4.40
C ASP A 403 15.70 -49.21 4.91
N GLU A 404 16.69 -50.06 5.22
CA GLU A 404 18.01 -49.63 5.71
C GLU A 404 18.80 -48.80 4.70
N GLU A 405 18.42 -48.85 3.41
CA GLU A 405 19.02 -48.09 2.31
C GLU A 405 18.25 -46.80 2.01
N GLY A 406 17.15 -46.52 2.73
CA GLY A 406 16.33 -45.33 2.58
C GLY A 406 15.27 -45.40 1.47
N TYR A 407 14.98 -46.58 0.90
CA TYR A 407 13.90 -46.73 -0.08
C TYR A 407 12.55 -46.96 0.60
N LEU A 408 11.48 -46.49 -0.04
CA LEU A 408 10.13 -46.67 0.45
C LEU A 408 9.61 -48.07 0.08
N ILE A 409 9.25 -48.88 1.08
CA ILE A 409 8.58 -50.16 0.89
C ILE A 409 7.08 -49.97 1.14
N THR A 410 6.24 -50.20 0.12
CA THR A 410 4.78 -50.08 0.22
C THR A 410 4.18 -51.18 1.11
N ALA A 411 2.91 -51.03 1.51
CA ALA A 411 2.19 -52.08 2.25
C ALA A 411 2.09 -53.42 1.48
N LYS A 412 2.30 -53.40 0.15
CA LYS A 412 2.35 -54.60 -0.70
C LYS A 412 3.75 -55.21 -0.80
N GLY A 413 4.76 -54.58 -0.20
CA GLY A 413 6.16 -55.01 -0.25
C GLY A 413 6.94 -54.53 -1.48
N GLU A 414 6.43 -53.55 -2.22
CA GLU A 414 7.11 -52.99 -3.41
C GLU A 414 8.13 -51.93 -2.99
N LYS A 415 9.36 -52.02 -3.50
CA LYS A 415 10.44 -51.04 -3.28
C LYS A 415 10.31 -49.91 -4.30
N LEU A 416 10.00 -48.71 -3.84
CA LEU A 416 9.86 -47.49 -4.64
C LEU A 416 11.04 -46.54 -4.40
N ASP A 417 11.61 -46.04 -5.49
CA ASP A 417 12.52 -44.89 -5.48
C ASP A 417 11.70 -43.64 -5.76
N LEU A 418 11.61 -42.75 -4.77
CA LEU A 418 10.85 -41.50 -4.86
C LEU A 418 11.70 -40.33 -5.34
N THR A 419 12.97 -40.56 -5.67
CA THR A 419 13.85 -39.52 -6.21
C THR A 419 13.23 -38.87 -7.45
N ASP A 420 13.29 -37.54 -7.52
CA ASP A 420 12.78 -36.72 -8.61
C ASP A 420 11.25 -36.78 -8.79
N THR A 421 10.52 -37.29 -7.78
CA THR A 421 9.04 -37.29 -7.77
C THR A 421 8.51 -35.90 -7.46
N GLU A 422 7.61 -35.39 -8.30
CA GLU A 422 6.92 -34.12 -8.08
C GLU A 422 5.77 -34.25 -7.08
N VAL A 423 5.78 -33.39 -6.07
CA VAL A 423 4.79 -33.36 -4.99
C VAL A 423 4.25 -31.95 -4.79
N ASN A 424 3.00 -31.84 -4.34
CA ASN A 424 2.51 -30.62 -3.73
C ASN A 424 2.86 -30.66 -2.24
N VAL A 425 3.41 -29.56 -1.75
CA VAL A 425 3.83 -29.38 -0.36
C VAL A 425 2.88 -28.39 0.31
N GLU A 426 2.34 -28.75 1.47
CA GLU A 426 1.55 -27.87 2.32
C GLU A 426 2.17 -27.76 3.71
N VAL A 427 2.40 -26.53 4.18
CA VAL A 427 2.94 -26.24 5.52
C VAL A 427 2.06 -25.21 6.23
N GLY A 428 1.63 -25.50 7.46
CA GLY A 428 0.86 -24.56 8.26
C GLY A 428 1.68 -23.33 8.66
N LEU A 429 1.02 -22.18 8.84
CA LEU A 429 1.71 -20.93 9.21
C LEU A 429 2.40 -21.03 10.59
N GLN A 430 1.82 -21.79 11.52
CA GLN A 430 2.38 -22.01 12.86
C GLN A 430 3.43 -23.14 12.91
N ASP A 431 3.63 -23.83 11.78
CA ASP A 431 4.55 -24.95 11.68
C ASP A 431 5.93 -24.54 11.15
N ILE A 432 6.13 -23.26 10.85
CA ILE A 432 7.39 -22.67 10.40
C ILE A 432 7.94 -21.80 11.53
N THR A 433 9.20 -22.00 11.89
CA THR A 433 9.92 -21.18 12.86
C THR A 433 11.12 -20.49 12.21
N MET A 434 11.50 -19.32 12.73
CA MET A 434 12.68 -18.59 12.27
C MET A 434 13.86 -18.82 13.22
N SER A 435 15.08 -18.85 12.67
CA SER A 435 16.33 -18.85 13.42
C SER A 435 17.28 -17.81 12.85
N ASP A 436 18.07 -17.21 13.73
CA ASP A 436 19.18 -16.30 13.44
C ASP A 436 20.49 -17.07 13.14
N ASN A 437 20.48 -18.41 13.26
CA ASN A 437 21.55 -19.27 12.78
C ASN A 437 21.35 -19.65 11.31
N PRO A 438 22.21 -19.19 10.38
CA PRO A 438 22.06 -19.49 8.94
C PRO A 438 22.19 -20.98 8.61
N ASP A 439 22.88 -21.76 9.46
CA ASP A 439 23.07 -23.20 9.24
C ASP A 439 21.88 -24.05 9.73
N GLU A 440 20.90 -23.43 10.40
CA GLU A 440 19.67 -24.10 10.83
C GLU A 440 18.56 -23.94 9.79
N GLY A 441 17.81 -25.00 9.53
CA GLY A 441 16.66 -24.96 8.63
C GLY A 441 16.99 -25.29 7.17
N GLY A 442 15.97 -25.13 6.32
CA GLY A 442 16.04 -25.57 4.92
C GLY A 442 16.13 -24.42 3.92
N ALA A 443 15.67 -23.22 4.27
CA ALA A 443 15.66 -22.03 3.41
C ALA A 443 16.12 -20.79 4.19
N GLN A 444 16.57 -19.76 3.47
CA GLN A 444 16.94 -18.46 4.03
C GLN A 444 16.24 -17.33 3.25
N GLY A 445 15.91 -16.26 3.95
CA GLY A 445 15.29 -15.09 3.32
C GLY A 445 15.25 -13.88 4.24
N HIS A 446 14.82 -12.76 3.67
CA HIS A 446 14.62 -11.52 4.41
C HIS A 446 13.16 -11.37 4.82
N ILE A 447 12.92 -10.90 6.04
CA ILE A 447 11.58 -10.50 6.47
C ILE A 447 11.17 -9.24 5.67
N ILE A 448 10.18 -9.37 4.80
CA ILE A 448 9.69 -8.25 3.96
C ILE A 448 8.43 -7.59 4.52
N SER A 449 7.73 -8.26 5.43
CA SER A 449 6.51 -7.73 6.04
C SER A 449 6.19 -8.45 7.34
N LEU A 450 5.88 -7.68 8.38
CA LEU A 450 5.36 -8.19 9.64
C LEU A 450 4.05 -7.48 10.01
N ILE A 451 3.05 -8.24 10.47
CA ILE A 451 1.76 -7.68 10.90
C ILE A 451 1.39 -8.34 12.23
N TYR A 452 1.13 -7.52 13.26
CA TYR A 452 0.69 -8.03 14.55
C TYR A 452 -0.79 -8.42 14.52
N LYS A 453 -1.11 -9.63 14.96
CA LYS A 453 -2.47 -10.19 15.00
C LYS A 453 -2.98 -10.38 16.42
N SER A 454 -2.82 -9.38 17.30
CA SER A 454 -3.32 -9.37 18.70
C SER A 454 -2.95 -10.56 19.60
N GLU A 455 -2.32 -11.62 19.08
CA GLU A 455 -1.85 -12.82 19.77
C GLU A 455 -0.49 -13.30 19.23
N TYR A 456 -0.18 -13.04 17.96
CA TYR A 456 1.10 -13.39 17.34
C TYR A 456 1.41 -12.42 16.17
N TYR A 457 2.63 -12.41 15.67
CA TYR A 457 3.03 -11.71 14.44
C TYR A 457 2.94 -12.63 13.22
N ARG A 458 2.32 -12.15 12.15
CA ARG A 458 2.39 -12.79 10.83
C ARG A 458 3.57 -12.20 10.06
N TYR A 459 4.55 -13.04 9.74
CA TYR A 459 5.69 -12.68 8.91
C TYR A 459 5.50 -13.15 7.48
N ILE A 460 6.03 -12.38 6.52
CA ILE A 460 6.38 -12.86 5.18
C ILE A 460 7.88 -12.78 5.05
N VAL A 461 8.52 -13.91 4.79
CA VAL A 461 9.95 -14.03 4.52
C VAL A 461 10.12 -14.35 3.05
N ARG A 462 10.86 -13.48 2.34
CA ARG A 462 11.15 -13.64 0.91
C ARG A 462 12.57 -14.15 0.72
N THR A 463 12.71 -15.22 -0.05
CA THR A 463 14.01 -15.81 -0.42
C THR A 463 14.69 -15.04 -1.55
N GLU A 464 15.91 -15.43 -1.91
CA GLU A 464 16.67 -14.81 -3.00
C GLU A 464 15.98 -14.93 -4.38
N ASN A 465 15.28 -16.05 -4.65
CA ASN A 465 14.55 -16.22 -5.92
C ASN A 465 13.07 -15.80 -5.82
N GLU A 466 12.75 -14.87 -4.90
CA GLU A 466 11.43 -14.27 -4.74
C GLU A 466 10.31 -15.24 -4.30
N GLU A 467 10.65 -16.34 -3.62
CA GLU A 467 9.66 -17.23 -3.00
C GLU A 467 9.25 -16.69 -1.62
N ASP A 468 7.93 -16.64 -1.37
CA ASP A 468 7.37 -16.08 -0.14
C ASP A 468 6.92 -17.18 0.82
N TYR A 469 7.48 -17.18 2.04
CA TYR A 469 7.02 -17.99 3.16
C TYR A 469 6.22 -17.14 4.14
N VAL A 470 5.00 -17.58 4.46
CA VAL A 470 4.12 -16.93 5.42
C VAL A 470 4.08 -17.73 6.71
N LEU A 471 4.39 -17.10 7.83
CA LEU A 471 4.42 -17.78 9.12
C LEU A 471 3.83 -16.96 10.26
N ALA A 472 3.52 -17.63 11.36
CA ALA A 472 2.97 -17.07 12.58
C ALA A 472 3.93 -17.33 13.74
N CYS A 473 4.44 -16.27 14.37
CA CYS A 473 5.40 -16.36 15.47
C CYS A 473 5.03 -15.38 16.59
N GLU A 474 5.22 -15.75 17.85
CA GLU A 474 4.97 -14.86 18.99
C GLU A 474 6.12 -13.88 19.23
N ASP A 475 7.33 -14.25 18.81
CA ASP A 475 8.53 -13.44 18.97
C ASP A 475 8.58 -12.29 17.97
N LEU A 476 9.10 -11.14 18.42
CA LEU A 476 9.26 -9.96 17.59
C LEU A 476 10.62 -9.98 16.87
N TRP A 477 10.56 -10.08 15.55
CA TRP A 477 11.64 -9.87 14.59
C TRP A 477 11.48 -8.53 13.86
N ASN A 478 12.56 -8.01 13.27
CA ASN A 478 12.49 -6.75 12.51
C ASN A 478 12.39 -7.00 11.00
N GLU A 479 11.81 -6.04 10.29
CA GLU A 479 11.87 -6.03 8.82
C GLU A 479 13.32 -5.92 8.33
N ASN A 480 13.61 -6.62 7.24
CA ASN A 480 14.91 -6.78 6.59
C ASN A 480 15.92 -7.68 7.32
N ASP A 481 15.58 -8.20 8.51
CA ASP A 481 16.41 -9.21 9.16
C ASP A 481 16.52 -10.44 8.24
N LEU A 482 17.74 -10.94 8.05
CA LEU A 482 18.01 -12.20 7.36
C LEU A 482 17.78 -13.34 8.34
N VAL A 483 16.86 -14.23 8.02
CA VAL A 483 16.46 -15.36 8.86
C VAL A 483 16.53 -16.66 8.09
N SER A 484 16.79 -17.75 8.81
CA SER A 484 16.63 -19.10 8.30
C SER A 484 15.29 -19.68 8.73
N LEU A 485 14.70 -20.50 7.86
CA LEU A 485 13.39 -21.10 8.05
C LEU A 485 13.53 -22.57 8.42
N VAL A 486 13.02 -22.92 9.58
CA VAL A 486 13.03 -24.27 10.14
C VAL A 486 11.60 -24.81 10.09
N ILE A 487 11.43 -25.98 9.48
CA ILE A 487 10.14 -26.67 9.37
C ILE A 487 10.34 -28.11 9.84
N PRO A 488 9.65 -28.56 10.90
CA PRO A 488 9.76 -29.94 11.36
C PRO A 488 9.21 -30.92 10.31
N PRO A 489 9.87 -32.08 10.08
CA PRO A 489 9.51 -33.02 9.02
C PRO A 489 8.06 -33.49 9.07
N GLU A 490 7.52 -33.69 10.26
CA GLU A 490 6.16 -34.17 10.51
C GLU A 490 5.07 -33.11 10.18
N LYS A 491 5.47 -31.85 10.00
CA LYS A 491 4.54 -30.76 9.66
C LYS A 491 4.45 -30.48 8.16
N ILE A 492 5.36 -31.06 7.38
CA ILE A 492 5.36 -30.97 5.93
C ILE A 492 4.39 -32.00 5.39
N LYS A 493 3.23 -31.54 4.89
CA LYS A 493 2.28 -32.42 4.24
C LYS A 493 2.61 -32.54 2.75
N LEU A 494 2.73 -33.77 2.28
CA LEU A 494 3.05 -34.09 0.91
C LEU A 494 1.87 -34.78 0.23
N THR A 495 1.58 -34.39 -1.00
CA THR A 495 0.64 -35.09 -1.87
C THR A 495 1.23 -35.24 -3.26
N LEU A 496 1.01 -36.39 -3.91
CA LEU A 496 1.48 -36.59 -5.29
C LEU A 496 0.77 -35.61 -6.22
N LYS A 497 1.54 -34.97 -7.11
CA LYS A 497 0.99 -33.98 -8.05
C LYS A 497 0.10 -34.62 -9.13
N ASN A 498 0.40 -35.87 -9.52
CA ASN A 498 -0.42 -36.67 -10.44
C ASN A 498 -0.91 -37.97 -9.77
N PRO A 499 -2.19 -38.07 -9.39
CA PRO A 499 -2.75 -39.26 -8.73
C PRO A 499 -2.93 -40.49 -9.67
N GLU A 500 -2.56 -40.40 -10.96
CA GLU A 500 -2.54 -41.58 -11.84
C GLU A 500 -1.31 -42.47 -11.65
N GLU A 501 -0.26 -41.99 -10.98
CA GLU A 501 0.92 -42.79 -10.61
C GLU A 501 0.63 -43.74 -9.42
N THR A 502 -0.48 -43.56 -8.72
CA THR A 502 -0.91 -44.42 -7.60
C THR A 502 -1.47 -45.79 -8.04
N LYS A 503 -1.38 -46.11 -9.34
CA LYS A 503 -1.89 -47.35 -9.96
C LYS A 503 -0.83 -48.32 -10.48
N LEU A 504 0.45 -48.10 -10.17
CA LEU A 504 1.49 -49.10 -10.40
C LEU A 504 1.66 -50.00 -9.17
#